data_AF-A0A6P7GDD6-F1
#
_entry.id   AF-A0A6P7GDD6-F1
#
_cell.length_a   1.000
_cell.length_b   1.000
_cell.length_c   1.000
_cell.angle_alpha   90.00
_cell.angle_beta   90.00
_cell.angle_gamma   90.00
#
_symmetry.space_group_name_H-M   'P 1'
#
loop_
_entity.id
_entity.type
_entity.pdbx_description
1 polymer ?
#
loop_
_entity_poly.entity_id
_entity_poly.type
_entity_poly.pdbx_seq_one_letter_code
_entity_poly.pdbx_strand_id
1 'polypeptide(L)'
;MVRFGDKVCMENPCSNMLRYPKVALTENFYKFYSEVVISHMLPSLLVDLILRMIGQTPRLVRIQRKIYIAATVLVPFMTNTFYLLNDKFINMQKKLKEEDYAFSFNYLPWTDDEKYEYIHRGKFGIEAHLLKIKSGITGAKAKRLLMK
;
A
#
# COMPACT_ATOMS: atom_id res chain seq x y z
N MET A 1 -2.88 3.36 11.09
CA MET A 1 -2.94 3.22 9.62
C MET A 1 -2.04 2.10 9.13
N VAL A 2 -0.70 2.20 9.24
CA VAL A 2 0.25 1.19 8.68
C VAL A 2 -0.05 -0.25 9.13
N ARG A 3 -0.29 -0.47 10.43
CA ARG A 3 -0.62 -1.80 10.99
C ARG A 3 -1.89 -2.42 10.41
N PHE A 4 -2.91 -1.61 10.10
CA PHE A 4 -4.14 -2.10 9.48
C PHE A 4 -3.90 -2.50 8.03
N GLY A 5 -3.09 -1.74 7.30
CA GLY A 5 -2.66 -2.09 5.95
C GLY A 5 -1.91 -3.42 5.92
N ASP A 6 -0.95 -3.62 6.82
CA ASP A 6 -0.21 -4.89 6.94
C ASP A 6 -1.16 -6.07 7.18
N LYS A 7 -2.12 -5.91 8.11
CA LYS A 7 -3.13 -6.93 8.42
C LYS A 7 -3.98 -7.29 7.20
N VAL A 8 -4.51 -6.28 6.49
CA VAL A 8 -5.31 -6.48 5.26
C VAL A 8 -4.51 -7.18 4.16
N CYS A 9 -3.24 -6.82 3.99
CA CYS A 9 -2.36 -7.47 3.01
C CYS A 9 -2.04 -8.93 3.36
N MET A 10 -1.96 -9.27 4.65
CA MET A 10 -1.77 -10.65 5.11
C MET A 10 -3.02 -11.50 4.95
N GLU A 11 -4.19 -10.96 5.29
CA GLU A 11 -5.47 -11.68 5.20
C GLU A 11 -5.93 -11.87 3.76
N ASN A 12 -5.61 -10.92 2.88
CA ASN A 12 -6.00 -10.95 1.47
C ASN A 12 -4.81 -10.55 0.57
N PRO A 13 -3.82 -11.43 0.34
CA PRO A 13 -2.67 -11.12 -0.50
C PRO A 13 -3.03 -11.00 -1.98
N CYS A 14 -2.30 -10.16 -2.71
CA CYS A 14 -2.47 -10.01 -4.16
C CYS A 14 -1.99 -11.27 -4.90
N SER A 15 -2.70 -11.65 -5.97
CA SER A 15 -2.47 -12.90 -6.72
C SER A 15 -1.04 -13.07 -7.27
N ASN A 16 -0.42 -11.98 -7.71
CA ASN A 16 0.92 -11.97 -8.32
C ASN A 16 2.01 -11.46 -7.38
N MET A 17 1.82 -11.59 -6.06
CA MET A 17 2.76 -11.08 -5.07
C MET A 17 3.92 -12.05 -4.85
N LEU A 18 5.15 -11.57 -5.06
CA LEU A 18 6.37 -12.37 -4.81
C LEU A 18 6.73 -12.44 -3.32
N ARG A 19 6.44 -11.38 -2.57
CA ARG A 19 6.75 -11.26 -1.14
C ARG A 19 5.77 -10.30 -0.48
N TYR A 20 5.41 -10.56 0.77
CA TYR A 20 4.62 -9.62 1.57
C TYR A 20 5.32 -8.27 1.72
N PRO A 21 4.58 -7.16 1.56
CA PRO A 21 5.13 -5.84 1.82
C PRO A 21 5.52 -5.75 3.30
N LYS A 22 6.72 -5.25 3.56
CA LYS A 22 7.16 -4.88 4.90
C LYS A 22 7.42 -3.39 4.86
N VAL A 23 6.58 -2.62 5.52
CA VAL A 23 6.74 -1.17 5.60
C VAL A 23 7.47 -0.82 6.89
N ALA A 24 8.61 -0.16 6.76
CA ALA A 24 9.35 0.40 7.88
C ALA A 24 9.66 1.87 7.58
N LEU A 25 9.25 2.75 8.48
CA LEU A 25 9.59 4.17 8.42
C LEU A 25 10.89 4.39 9.18
N THR A 26 11.84 5.09 8.57
CA THR A 26 13.11 5.43 9.20
C THR A 26 13.50 6.85 8.84
N GLU A 27 14.01 7.58 9.83
CA GLU A 27 14.48 8.96 9.67
C GLU A 27 15.92 9.02 9.12
N ASN A 28 16.66 7.90 9.18
CA ASN A 28 18.04 7.84 8.71
C ASN A 28 18.10 7.37 7.25
N PHE A 29 18.55 8.27 6.36
CA PHE A 29 18.70 7.99 4.94
C PHE A 29 19.63 6.80 4.64
N TYR A 30 20.74 6.66 5.36
CA TYR A 30 21.68 5.56 5.13
C TYR A 30 21.07 4.21 5.48
N LYS A 31 20.32 4.15 6.59
CA LYS A 31 19.59 2.94 6.99
C LYS A 31 18.49 2.58 5.98
N PHE A 32 17.73 3.59 5.53
CA PHE A 32 16.75 3.41 4.46
C PHE A 32 17.40 2.86 3.19
N TYR A 33 18.48 3.49 2.73
CA TYR A 33 19.17 3.13 1.52
C TYR A 33 19.77 1.72 1.60
N SER A 34 20.43 1.36 2.71
CA SER A 34 20.99 0.02 2.89
C SER A 34 19.91 -1.05 2.88
N GLU A 35 18.77 -0.82 3.53
CA GLU A 35 17.63 -1.75 3.51
C GLU A 35 17.04 -1.89 2.10
N VAL A 36 16.91 -0.79 1.36
CA VAL A 36 16.43 -0.86 -0.03
C VAL A 36 17.37 -1.68 -0.90
N VAL A 37 18.68 -1.44 -0.80
CA VAL A 37 19.66 -2.17 -1.61
C VAL A 37 19.67 -3.65 -1.25
N ILE A 38 19.74 -3.98 0.04
CA ILE A 38 19.89 -5.36 0.52
C ILE A 38 18.59 -6.15 0.38
N SER A 39 17.46 -5.59 0.81
CA SER A 39 16.19 -6.32 0.88
C SER A 39 15.38 -6.28 -0.42
N HIS A 40 15.63 -5.31 -1.31
CA HIS A 40 14.87 -5.16 -2.55
C HIS A 40 15.71 -5.25 -3.81
N MET A 41 16.81 -4.48 -3.92
CA MET A 41 17.56 -4.39 -5.18
C MET A 41 18.41 -5.64 -5.47
N LEU A 42 19.19 -6.13 -4.49
CA LEU A 42 20.02 -7.32 -4.63
C LEU A 42 19.19 -8.57 -4.98
N PRO A 43 18.09 -8.91 -4.28
CA PRO A 43 17.25 -10.04 -4.65
C PRO A 43 16.64 -9.90 -6.05
N SER A 44 16.26 -8.67 -6.43
CA SER A 44 15.66 -8.43 -7.75
C SER A 44 16.68 -8.59 -8.88
N LEU A 45 17.94 -8.20 -8.65
CA LEU A 45 19.05 -8.45 -9.58
C LEU A 45 19.31 -9.94 -9.76
N LEU A 46 19.32 -10.71 -8.66
CA LEU A 46 19.51 -12.16 -8.71
C LEU A 46 18.38 -12.85 -9.51
N VAL A 47 17.13 -12.48 -9.24
CA VAL A 47 15.97 -13.04 -9.98
C VAL A 47 16.03 -12.67 -11.46
N ASP A 48 16.32 -11.40 -11.79
CA ASP A 48 16.43 -10.98 -13.19
C ASP A 48 17.62 -11.66 -13.91
N LEU A 49 18.72 -11.94 -13.21
CA LEU A 49 19.84 -12.71 -13.77
C LEU A 49 19.42 -14.15 -14.09
N ILE A 50 18.72 -14.81 -13.16
CA ILE A 50 18.19 -16.17 -13.36
C ILE A 50 17.22 -16.19 -14.54
N LEU A 51 16.29 -15.23 -14.61
CA LEU A 51 15.37 -15.12 -15.74
C LEU A 51 16.12 -14.96 -17.06
N ARG A 52 17.17 -14.12 -17.09
CA ARG A 52 17.99 -13.93 -18.29
C ARG A 52 18.74 -15.21 -18.70
N MET A 53 19.25 -15.99 -17.74
CA MET A 53 19.91 -17.28 -18.01
C MET A 53 18.95 -18.31 -18.61
N ILE A 54 17.67 -18.28 -18.24
CA ILE A 54 16.62 -19.18 -18.75
C ILE A 54 15.97 -18.60 -20.04
N GLY A 55 16.49 -17.49 -20.58
CA GLY A 55 15.97 -16.85 -21.80
C GLY A 55 14.66 -16.07 -21.60
N GLN A 56 14.27 -15.80 -20.36
CA GLN A 56 13.11 -14.95 -20.04
C GLN A 56 13.48 -13.47 -19.92
N THR A 57 12.49 -12.59 -20.08
CA THR A 57 12.71 -11.14 -20.00
C THR A 57 12.83 -10.68 -18.54
N PRO A 58 13.97 -10.13 -18.10
CA PRO A 58 14.11 -9.54 -16.77
C PRO A 58 13.26 -8.27 -16.63
N ARG A 59 12.58 -8.11 -15.50
CA ARG A 59 11.65 -6.99 -15.24
C ARG A 59 11.69 -6.47 -13.80
N LEU A 60 12.18 -7.24 -12.84
CA LEU A 60 12.08 -6.90 -11.42
C LEU A 60 12.91 -5.67 -11.06
N VAL A 61 14.13 -5.53 -11.58
CA VAL A 61 14.99 -4.37 -11.30
C VAL A 61 14.33 -3.08 -11.78
N ARG A 62 13.67 -3.11 -12.94
CA ARG A 62 12.93 -1.95 -13.47
C ARG A 62 11.77 -1.56 -12.55
N ILE A 63 11.06 -2.55 -12.01
CA ILE A 63 9.97 -2.33 -11.05
C ILE A 63 10.52 -1.74 -9.76
N GLN A 64 11.57 -2.32 -9.17
CA GLN A 64 12.16 -1.81 -7.94
C GLN A 64 12.70 -0.39 -8.09
N ARG A 65 13.29 -0.05 -9.24
CA ARG A 65 13.73 1.33 -9.49
C ARG A 65 12.57 2.33 -9.44
N LYS A 66 11.41 1.98 -10.02
CA LYS A 66 10.21 2.82 -9.94
C LYS A 66 9.70 2.95 -8.51
N ILE A 67 9.66 1.85 -7.76
CA ILE A 67 9.26 1.84 -6.35
C ILE A 67 10.19 2.72 -5.53
N TYR A 68 11.50 2.62 -5.72
CA TYR A 68 12.48 3.46 -5.02
C TYR A 68 12.27 4.95 -5.31
N ILE A 69 12.14 5.34 -6.59
CA ILE A 69 11.89 6.73 -6.97
C ILE A 69 10.62 7.26 -6.31
N ALA A 70 9.52 6.49 -6.38
CA ALA A 70 8.28 6.85 -5.72
C ALA A 70 8.47 7.01 -4.20
N ALA A 71 9.13 6.05 -3.54
CA ALA A 71 9.41 6.12 -2.11
C ALA A 71 10.21 7.37 -1.73
N THR A 72 11.25 7.73 -2.50
CA THR A 72 12.04 8.95 -2.28
C THR A 72 11.18 10.22 -2.41
N VAL A 73 10.30 10.29 -3.41
CA VAL A 73 9.36 11.41 -3.57
C VAL A 73 8.36 11.47 -2.40
N LEU A 74 7.99 10.33 -1.83
CA LEU A 74 7.08 10.25 -0.68
C LEU A 74 7.75 10.60 0.66
N VAL A 75 9.08 10.56 0.79
CA VAL A 75 9.78 10.80 2.07
C VAL A 75 9.32 12.09 2.75
N PRO A 76 9.29 13.26 2.09
CA PRO A 76 8.86 14.51 2.74
C PRO A 76 7.41 14.46 3.24
N PHE A 77 6.55 13.68 2.59
CA PHE A 77 5.16 13.51 3.01
C PHE A 77 5.02 12.58 4.23
N MET A 78 5.96 11.65 4.41
CA MET A 78 5.94 10.68 5.50
C MET A 78 6.68 11.17 6.75
N THR A 79 7.71 12.00 6.60
CA THR A 79 8.56 12.44 7.72
C THR A 79 8.14 13.80 8.29
N ASN A 80 7.35 14.58 7.56
CA ASN A 80 6.88 15.88 8.04
C ASN A 80 5.41 15.80 8.46
N THR A 81 5.07 16.50 9.53
CA THR A 81 3.68 16.75 9.90
C THR A 81 3.15 17.95 9.13
N PHE A 82 2.05 17.75 8.41
CA PHE A 82 1.37 18.81 7.69
C PHE A 82 0.18 19.29 8.50
N TYR A 83 0.22 20.55 8.95
CA TYR A 83 -0.92 21.20 9.58
C TYR A 83 -1.79 21.82 8.50
N LEU A 84 -2.89 21.16 8.18
CA LEU A 84 -3.90 21.70 7.27
C LEU A 84 -4.85 22.59 8.07
N LEU A 85 -4.87 23.89 7.78
CA LEU A 85 -5.85 24.82 8.33
C LEU A 85 -7.23 24.53 7.72
N ASN A 86 -8.02 23.68 8.38
CA ASN A 86 -9.28 23.16 7.87
C ASN A 86 -10.50 23.56 8.70
N ASP A 87 -10.39 24.59 9.55
CA ASP A 87 -11.48 25.05 10.42
C ASP A 87 -12.78 25.37 9.65
N LYS A 88 -12.65 26.03 8.50
CA LYS A 88 -13.80 26.33 7.64
C LYS A 88 -14.46 25.07 7.07
N PHE A 89 -13.65 24.07 6.69
CA PHE A 89 -14.13 22.80 6.17
C PHE A 89 -14.87 22.00 7.25
N ILE A 90 -14.30 21.91 8.45
CA ILE A 90 -14.94 21.26 9.60
C ILE A 90 -16.24 21.97 10.00
N ASN A 91 -16.24 23.31 10.02
CA ASN A 91 -17.42 24.08 10.38
C ASN A 91 -18.52 24.04 9.30
N MET A 92 -18.17 23.86 8.03
CA MET A 92 -19.14 23.65 6.95
C MET A 92 -19.94 22.37 7.18
N GLN A 93 -19.27 21.29 7.60
CA GLN A 93 -19.94 20.02 7.89
C GLN A 93 -20.95 20.13 9.04
N LYS A 94 -20.67 20.93 10.07
CA LYS A 94 -21.61 21.17 11.18
C LYS A 94 -22.89 21.89 10.74
N LYS A 95 -22.87 22.52 9.56
CA LYS A 95 -23.98 23.26 8.98
C LYS A 95 -24.67 22.50 7.84
N LEU A 96 -24.30 21.23 7.60
CA LEU A 96 -25.00 20.41 6.62
C LEU A 96 -26.46 20.26 7.02
N LYS A 97 -27.36 20.42 6.05
CA LYS A 97 -28.77 20.12 6.24
C LYS A 97 -28.98 18.60 6.19
N GLU A 98 -30.10 18.13 6.73
CA GLU A 98 -30.46 16.71 6.69
C GLU A 98 -30.55 16.17 5.26
N GLU A 99 -31.04 16.98 4.31
CA GLU A 99 -31.11 16.63 2.89
C GLU A 99 -29.75 16.32 2.25
N ASP A 100 -28.68 16.92 2.78
CA ASP A 100 -27.32 16.80 2.23
C ASP A 100 -26.46 15.79 3.02
N TYR A 101 -27.02 15.08 3.99
CA TYR A 101 -26.25 14.21 4.90
C TYR A 101 -25.54 13.06 4.18
N ALA A 102 -25.96 12.71 2.97
CA ALA A 102 -25.26 11.78 2.09
C ALA A 102 -23.85 12.24 1.71
N PHE A 103 -23.57 13.54 1.75
CA PHE A 103 -22.24 14.13 1.52
C PHE A 103 -21.46 14.38 2.82
N SER A 104 -21.99 13.97 3.98
CA SER A 104 -21.26 14.09 5.23
C SER A 104 -20.04 13.16 5.23
N PHE A 105 -18.90 13.69 5.66
CA PHE A 105 -17.68 12.90 5.82
C PHE A 105 -17.45 12.69 7.32
N ASN A 106 -17.68 11.49 7.85
CA ASN A 106 -17.49 11.21 9.28
C ASN A 106 -16.02 11.43 9.70
N TYR A 107 -15.69 12.64 10.16
CA TYR A 107 -14.34 13.06 10.58
C TYR A 107 -14.08 12.83 12.09
N LEU A 108 -15.02 12.22 12.80
CA LEU A 108 -14.89 11.83 14.20
C LEU A 108 -13.98 10.59 14.31
N PRO A 109 -13.24 10.42 15.41
CA PRO A 109 -12.17 9.43 15.46
C PRO A 109 -12.74 8.05 15.14
N TRP A 110 -12.39 7.53 13.96
CA TRP A 110 -12.81 6.21 13.55
C TRP A 110 -12.39 5.20 14.60
N THR A 111 -13.30 4.31 14.94
CA THR A 111 -12.98 3.08 15.64
C THR A 111 -11.96 2.28 14.83
N ASP A 112 -11.24 1.38 15.49
CA ASP A 112 -10.25 0.56 14.80
C ASP A 112 -10.89 -0.38 13.76
N ASP A 113 -12.14 -0.80 13.98
CA ASP A 113 -12.93 -1.59 13.03
C ASP A 113 -13.31 -0.76 11.79
N GLU A 114 -13.74 0.49 11.95
CA GLU A 114 -14.04 1.38 10.83
C GLU A 114 -12.78 1.69 10.00
N LYS A 115 -11.62 1.90 10.64
CA LYS A 115 -10.33 2.07 9.95
C LYS A 115 -9.99 0.83 9.12
N TYR A 116 -10.17 -0.35 9.70
CA TYR A 116 -9.91 -1.62 9.03
C TYR A 116 -10.83 -1.80 7.82
N GLU A 117 -12.15 -1.63 8.01
CA GLU A 117 -13.15 -1.75 6.93
C GLU A 117 -12.87 -0.77 5.79
N TYR A 118 -12.52 0.48 6.10
CA TYR A 118 -12.17 1.48 5.09
C TYR A 118 -10.98 1.02 4.22
N ILE A 119 -9.89 0.56 4.85
CA ILE A 119 -8.69 0.10 4.13
C ILE A 119 -9.00 -1.19 3.35
N HIS A 120 -9.75 -2.11 3.95
CA HIS A 120 -10.14 -3.37 3.34
C HIS A 120 -10.96 -3.14 2.06
N ARG A 121 -12.00 -2.29 2.12
CA ARG A 121 -12.81 -1.91 0.94
C ARG A 121 -11.99 -1.14 -0.08
N GLY A 122 -11.12 -0.23 0.36
CA GLY A 122 -10.21 0.50 -0.51
C GLY A 122 -9.32 -0.42 -1.32
N LYS A 123 -8.77 -1.48 -0.70
CA LYS A 123 -8.00 -2.51 -1.41
C LYS A 123 -8.80 -3.19 -2.52
N PHE A 124 -10.03 -3.62 -2.26
CA PHE A 124 -10.87 -4.23 -3.30
C PHE A 124 -11.16 -3.27 -4.46
N GLY A 125 -11.40 -1.99 -4.15
CA GLY A 125 -11.57 -0.95 -5.17
C GLY A 125 -10.32 -0.80 -6.06
N ILE A 126 -9.12 -0.79 -5.46
CA ILE A 126 -7.85 -0.75 -6.19
C ILE A 126 -7.70 -1.99 -7.08
N GLU A 127 -7.99 -3.18 -6.55
CA GLU A 127 -7.85 -4.43 -7.31
C GLU A 127 -8.81 -4.49 -8.49
N ALA A 128 -10.08 -4.14 -8.29
CA ALA A 128 -11.09 -4.17 -9.33
C ALA A 128 -10.88 -3.10 -10.40
N HIS A 129 -10.59 -1.86 -10.01
CA HIS A 129 -10.61 -0.71 -10.92
C HIS A 129 -9.24 -0.29 -11.43
N LEU A 130 -8.19 -0.33 -10.59
CA LEU A 130 -6.84 0.08 -11.00
C LEU A 130 -6.04 -1.08 -11.57
N LEU A 131 -6.10 -2.24 -10.91
CA LEU A 131 -5.34 -3.43 -11.30
C LEU A 131 -6.12 -4.34 -12.26
N LYS A 132 -7.41 -4.09 -12.45
CA LYS A 132 -8.31 -4.88 -13.32
C LYS A 132 -8.27 -6.39 -12.99
N ILE A 133 -8.10 -6.73 -11.72
CA ILE A 133 -8.11 -8.09 -11.22
C ILE A 133 -9.58 -8.52 -11.11
N LYS A 134 -9.98 -9.61 -11.77
CA LYS A 134 -11.35 -10.15 -11.67
C LYS A 134 -11.62 -10.56 -10.22
N SER A 135 -12.44 -9.78 -9.52
CA SER A 135 -12.91 -10.08 -8.17
C SER A 135 -13.75 -11.36 -8.21
N GLY A 136 -13.33 -12.39 -7.47
CA GLY A 136 -14.09 -13.64 -7.35
C GLY A 136 -13.27 -14.92 -7.18
N ILE A 137 -11.97 -14.91 -7.45
CA ILE A 137 -11.11 -16.09 -7.25
C ILE A 137 -9.71 -15.62 -6.82
N THR A 138 -9.43 -15.50 -5.52
CA THR A 138 -8.11 -15.09 -5.00
C THR A 138 -7.04 -16.20 -5.14
N GLY A 139 -7.16 -17.11 -6.11
CA GLY A 139 -6.29 -18.28 -6.29
C GLY A 139 -6.38 -19.28 -5.11
N ALA A 140 -7.57 -19.83 -4.85
CA ALA A 140 -7.84 -20.92 -3.89
C ALA A 140 -7.25 -20.76 -2.45
N LYS A 141 -7.38 -19.56 -1.83
CA LYS A 141 -6.81 -19.16 -0.51
C LYS A 141 -5.34 -18.73 -0.60
N ALA A 142 -4.94 -17.93 -1.61
CA ALA A 142 -3.54 -17.54 -1.86
C ALA A 142 -2.58 -18.75 -1.75
N LYS A 143 -2.99 -19.86 -2.37
CA LYS A 143 -2.53 -21.25 -2.16
C LYS A 143 -2.04 -21.54 -0.72
N ARG A 144 -2.95 -21.40 0.25
CA ARG A 144 -2.76 -21.59 1.70
C ARG A 144 -1.71 -20.62 2.29
N LEU A 145 -1.90 -19.31 2.13
CA LEU A 145 -0.94 -18.28 2.60
C LEU A 145 0.52 -18.61 2.17
N LEU A 146 0.71 -19.16 0.96
CA LEU A 146 1.96 -19.62 0.36
C LEU A 146 2.80 -20.74 1.08
N MET A 147 2.32 -21.35 2.18
CA MET A 147 2.83 -22.56 2.92
C MET A 147 3.34 -22.39 4.38
N LYS A 148 3.18 -21.23 5.05
CA LYS A 148 3.33 -21.09 6.52
C LYS A 148 2.44 -19.99 7.07
#